data_AF-A0A6L9KK40-F1
#
_entry.id   AF-A0A6L9KK40-F1
#
_cell.length_a   1.000
_cell.length_b   1.000
_cell.length_c   1.000
_cell.angle_alpha   90.00
_cell.angle_beta   90.00
_cell.angle_gamma   90.00
#
_symmetry.space_group_name_H-M   'P 1'
#
loop_
_entity.id
_entity.type
_entity.pdbx_description
1 polymer ?
#
loop_
_entity_poly.entity_id
_entity_poly.type
_entity_poly.pdbx_seq_one_letter_code
_entity_poly.pdbx_strand_id
1 'polypeptide(L)'
;MPKYRIAKADVHHDKILCELNCSVIEFMHHTIEAQIKKDIAENGFSTFKKFDSMRGVFTEGGPAFDGAEIQLKRHIQICIRNPNSIKGFFLPRKEV
;
A
#
# COMPACT_ATOMS: atom_id res chain seq x y z
N MET A 1 -4.21 16.86 -9.21
CA MET A 1 -3.62 15.87 -8.27
C MET A 1 -4.67 15.51 -7.23
N PRO A 2 -4.82 14.22 -6.87
CA PRO A 2 -5.66 13.82 -5.74
C PRO A 2 -5.17 14.54 -4.48
N LYS A 3 -6.10 15.14 -3.74
CA LYS A 3 -5.80 15.87 -2.49
C LYS A 3 -6.20 14.98 -1.31
N TYR A 4 -5.39 15.01 -0.26
CA TYR A 4 -5.67 14.29 0.99
C TYR A 4 -7.06 14.64 1.54
N ARG A 5 -7.76 13.64 2.06
CA ARG A 5 -9.02 13.81 2.78
C ARG A 5 -8.86 13.30 4.21
N ILE A 6 -9.11 14.17 5.17
CA ILE A 6 -9.15 13.81 6.59
C ILE A 6 -10.57 13.27 6.86
N ALA A 7 -10.67 12.12 7.53
CA ALA A 7 -11.96 11.66 8.02
C ALA A 7 -12.45 12.63 9.09
N LYS A 8 -13.65 13.21 8.93
CA LYS A 8 -14.17 14.32 9.74
C LYS A 8 -14.29 14.06 11.26
N ALA A 9 -13.97 12.85 11.73
CA ALA A 9 -14.13 12.42 13.12
C ALA A 9 -12.81 11.94 13.76
N ASP A 10 -11.67 12.01 13.07
CA ASP A 10 -10.42 11.51 13.66
C ASP A 10 -9.68 12.61 14.44
N VAL A 11 -9.58 12.40 15.77
CA VAL A 11 -8.92 13.31 16.71
C VAL A 11 -7.43 13.45 16.40
N HIS A 12 -6.82 12.41 15.82
CA HIS A 12 -5.40 12.36 15.48
C HIS A 12 -5.09 12.83 14.05
N HIS A 13 -6.10 13.24 13.28
CA HIS A 13 -5.98 13.67 11.88
C HIS A 13 -5.28 12.65 10.97
N ASP A 14 -5.44 11.36 11.29
CA ASP A 14 -4.94 10.22 10.54
C ASP A 14 -5.42 10.30 9.08
N LYS A 15 -4.48 10.08 8.17
CA LYS A 15 -4.72 10.14 6.72
C LYS A 15 -5.27 8.80 6.22
N ILE A 16 -6.46 8.46 6.69
CA ILE A 16 -7.12 7.17 6.44
C ILE A 16 -7.38 6.96 4.92
N LEU A 17 -7.66 8.03 4.18
CA LEU A 17 -7.89 7.98 2.73
C LEU A 17 -6.58 8.26 1.96
N CYS A 18 -5.95 7.17 1.51
CA CYS A 18 -4.64 7.16 0.86
C CYS A 18 -4.69 7.19 -0.68
N GLU A 19 -5.61 7.94 -1.28
CA GLU A 19 -5.76 8.06 -2.76
C GLU A 19 -4.46 8.49 -3.46
N LEU A 20 -3.66 9.34 -2.80
CA LEU A 20 -2.36 9.74 -3.31
C LEU A 20 -1.38 8.55 -3.33
N ASN A 21 -1.35 7.72 -2.28
CA ASN A 21 -0.48 6.55 -2.26
C ASN A 21 -0.84 5.62 -3.41
N CYS A 22 -2.14 5.35 -3.64
CA CYS A 22 -2.60 4.59 -4.81
C CYS A 22 -2.07 5.20 -6.11
N SER A 23 -2.22 6.51 -6.29
CA SER A 23 -1.76 7.20 -7.51
C SER A 23 -0.24 7.09 -7.73
N VAL A 24 0.55 7.20 -6.66
CA VAL A 24 2.02 7.06 -6.70
C VAL A 24 2.41 5.63 -7.07
N ILE A 25 1.76 4.63 -6.47
CA ILE A 25 2.02 3.22 -6.74
C ILE A 25 1.66 2.88 -8.19
N GLU A 26 0.49 3.31 -8.67
CA GLU A 26 0.08 3.13 -10.07
C GLU A 26 1.10 3.76 -11.04
N PHE A 27 1.55 4.98 -10.75
CA PHE A 27 2.58 5.65 -11.56
C PHE A 27 3.89 4.86 -11.61
N MET A 28 4.33 4.31 -10.47
CA MET A 28 5.53 3.48 -10.40
C MET A 28 5.38 2.21 -11.23
N HIS A 29 4.23 1.52 -11.16
CA HIS A 29 3.96 0.35 -11.99
C HIS A 29 3.98 0.68 -13.50
N HIS A 30 3.33 1.77 -13.89
CA HIS A 30 3.32 2.21 -15.29
C HIS A 30 4.73 2.53 -15.79
N THR A 31 5.53 3.22 -14.99
CA THR A 31 6.92 3.58 -15.35
C THR A 31 7.78 2.33 -15.50
N ILE A 32 7.70 1.38 -14.57
CA ILE A 32 8.43 0.11 -14.63
C ILE A 32 8.02 -0.68 -15.87
N GLU A 33 6.72 -0.76 -16.17
CA GLU A 33 6.24 -1.46 -17.35
C GLU A 33 6.73 -0.82 -18.66
N ALA A 34 6.69 0.51 -18.75
CA ALA A 34 7.19 1.23 -19.92
C ALA A 34 8.69 0.97 -20.12
N GLN A 35 9.48 0.98 -19.04
CA GLN A 35 10.91 0.70 -19.10
C GLN A 35 11.20 -0.74 -19.53
N ILE A 36 10.48 -1.73 -18.97
CA ILE A 36 10.63 -3.14 -19.38
C ILE A 36 10.37 -3.30 -20.87
N LYS A 37 9.29 -2.70 -21.41
CA LYS A 37 8.96 -2.77 -22.83
C LYS A 37 10.05 -2.14 -23.70
N LYS A 38 10.58 -1.00 -23.28
CA LYS A 38 11.67 -0.30 -23.97
C LYS A 38 12.95 -1.15 -24.00
N ASP A 39 13.38 -1.65 -22.85
CA ASP A 39 14.59 -2.46 -22.72
C ASP A 39 14.51 -3.75 -23.56
N ILE A 40 13.35 -4.41 -23.56
CA ILE A 40 13.15 -5.62 -24.37
C ILE A 40 13.22 -5.30 -25.87
N ALA A 41 12.66 -4.16 -26.31
CA ALA A 41 12.72 -3.75 -27.71
C ALA A 41 14.15 -3.40 -28.16
N GLU A 42 14.95 -2.80 -27.28
CA GLU A 42 16.32 -2.35 -27.60
C GLU A 42 17.37 -3.45 -27.42
N ASN A 43 17.27 -4.25 -26.35
CA ASN A 43 18.31 -5.18 -25.91
C ASN A 43 17.86 -6.66 -25.91
N GLY A 44 16.58 -6.93 -26.17
CA GLY A 44 16.00 -8.28 -26.10
C GLY A 44 15.72 -8.77 -24.67
N PHE A 45 16.15 -8.03 -23.64
CA PHE A 45 15.91 -8.35 -22.22
C PHE A 45 15.81 -7.07 -21.38
N SER A 46 15.23 -7.17 -20.18
CA SER A 46 15.21 -6.09 -19.18
C SER A 46 15.66 -6.62 -17.82
N THR A 47 16.35 -5.78 -17.05
CA THR A 47 16.71 -6.06 -15.65
C THR A 47 15.61 -5.66 -14.67
N PHE A 48 14.64 -4.85 -15.10
CA PHE A 48 13.51 -4.44 -14.29
C PHE A 48 12.53 -5.61 -14.09
N LYS A 49 11.98 -5.71 -12.88
CA LYS A 49 11.00 -6.73 -12.52
C LYS A 49 9.69 -6.08 -12.10
N LYS A 50 8.58 -6.60 -12.63
CA LYS A 50 7.24 -6.29 -12.13
C LYS A 50 7.05 -6.94 -10.77
N PHE A 51 6.28 -6.28 -9.91
CA PHE A 51 5.83 -6.83 -8.64
C PHE A 51 4.30 -6.69 -8.59
N ASP A 52 3.65 -7.66 -7.94
CA ASP A 52 2.19 -7.75 -7.87
C ASP A 52 1.64 -7.49 -6.47
N SER A 53 2.53 -7.28 -5.50
CA SER A 53 2.18 -7.04 -4.10
C SER A 53 3.07 -5.97 -3.49
N MET A 54 2.48 -5.10 -2.69
CA MET A 54 3.21 -4.12 -1.89
C MET A 54 2.71 -4.16 -0.45
N ARG A 55 3.63 -3.95 0.51
CA ARG A 55 3.31 -3.81 1.94
C ARG A 55 3.79 -2.44 2.43
N GLY A 56 2.95 -1.74 3.19
CA GLY A 56 3.28 -0.46 3.80
C GLY A 56 2.98 -0.49 5.30
N VAL A 57 3.85 0.12 6.10
CA VAL A 57 3.60 0.36 7.52
C VAL A 57 2.83 1.66 7.65
N PHE A 58 1.71 1.62 8.36
CA PHE A 58 0.89 2.78 8.67
C PHE A 58 0.94 3.00 10.18
N THR A 59 1.36 4.19 10.57
CA THR A 59 1.38 4.67 11.95
C THR A 59 0.18 5.60 12.10
N GLU A 60 -0.83 5.13 12.80
CA GLU A 60 -2.10 5.83 13.03
C GLU A 60 -2.52 5.70 14.49
N GLY A 61 -3.42 6.58 14.94
CA GLY A 61 -4.10 6.49 16.23
C GLY A 61 -3.34 7.05 17.43
N GLY A 62 -2.29 7.86 17.21
CA GLY A 62 -1.49 8.46 18.28
C GLY A 62 -0.74 7.45 19.16
N PRO A 63 0.02 7.89 20.19
CA PRO A 63 0.74 7.01 21.11
C PRO A 63 -0.16 5.96 21.79
N ALA A 64 0.30 4.71 21.86
CA ALA A 64 -0.41 3.62 22.53
C ALA A 64 -0.36 3.74 24.06
N PHE A 65 0.69 4.37 24.58
CA PHE A 65 0.88 4.70 25.99
C PHE A 65 1.45 6.12 26.10
N ASP A 66 1.32 6.75 27.26
CA ASP A 66 1.85 8.09 27.46
C ASP A 66 3.38 8.12 27.23
N GLY A 67 3.84 9.06 26.42
CA GLY A 67 5.24 9.18 26.00
C GLY A 67 5.76 8.11 25.02
N ALA A 68 4.94 7.17 24.55
CA ALA A 68 5.39 6.09 23.65
C ALA A 68 5.44 6.51 22.17
N GLU A 69 6.45 6.04 21.43
CA GLU A 69 6.49 6.16 19.96
C GLU A 69 5.66 5.09 19.23
N ILE A 70 5.30 4.01 19.94
CA ILE A 70 4.41 2.98 19.40
C ILE A 70 3.00 3.56 19.34
N GLN A 71 2.40 3.55 18.15
CA GLN A 71 1.06 4.10 17.96
C GLN A 71 -0.05 3.05 18.08
N LEU A 72 -1.20 3.46 18.62
CA LEU A 72 -2.32 2.58 19.00
C LEU A 72 -2.90 1.79 17.82
N LYS A 73 -2.98 2.39 16.63
CA LYS A 73 -3.53 1.78 15.42
C LYS A 73 -2.44 1.48 14.39
N ARG A 74 -1.19 1.25 14.83
CA ARG A 74 -0.11 0.88 13.93
C ARG A 74 -0.44 -0.45 13.25
N HIS A 75 -0.46 -0.47 11.92
CA HIS A 75 -0.82 -1.65 11.14
C HIS A 75 -0.05 -1.74 9.82
N ILE A 76 -0.13 -2.90 9.17
CA ILE A 76 0.40 -3.11 7.83
C ILE A 76 -0.77 -3.12 6.86
N GLN A 77 -0.68 -2.32 5.79
CA GLN A 77 -1.58 -2.47 4.64
C GLN A 77 -0.86 -3.22 3.54
N ILE A 78 -1.60 -4.10 2.86
CA ILE A 78 -1.12 -4.88 1.74
C ILE A 78 -1.97 -4.54 0.52
N CYS A 79 -1.32 -4.16 -0.58
CA CYS A 79 -1.97 -3.99 -1.88
C CYS A 79 -1.58 -5.17 -2.77
N ILE A 80 -2.58 -5.85 -3.36
CA ILE A 80 -2.39 -6.98 -4.27
C ILE A 80 -3.01 -6.61 -5.62
N ARG A 81 -2.20 -6.62 -6.69
CA ARG A 81 -2.65 -6.35 -8.07
C ARG A 81 -3.08 -7.61 -8.82
N ASN A 82 -2.43 -8.74 -8.53
CA ASN A 82 -2.68 -10.01 -9.18
C ASN A 82 -3.52 -10.89 -8.24
N PRO A 83 -4.83 -11.08 -8.51
CA PRO A 83 -5.68 -11.90 -7.67
C PRO A 83 -5.22 -13.36 -7.55
N ASN A 84 -4.44 -13.88 -8.50
CA ASN A 84 -3.88 -15.24 -8.43
C ASN A 84 -2.84 -15.40 -7.29
N SER A 85 -2.35 -14.29 -6.73
CA SER A 85 -1.50 -14.28 -5.54
C SER A 85 -2.30 -14.56 -4.26
N ILE A 86 -3.62 -14.41 -4.28
CA ILE A 86 -4.51 -14.71 -3.15
C ILE A 86 -4.79 -16.22 -3.15
N LYS A 87 -4.22 -16.96 -2.19
CA LYS A 87 -4.35 -18.43 -2.12
C LYS A 87 -5.60 -18.92 -1.40
N GLY A 88 -6.25 -18.06 -0.63
CA GLY A 88 -7.47 -18.37 0.09
C GLY A 88 -7.95 -17.18 0.90
N PHE A 89 -9.22 -17.24 1.28
CA PHE A 89 -9.86 -16.30 2.20
C PHE A 89 -10.39 -17.11 3.38
N PHE A 90 -10.23 -16.57 4.58
CA PHE A 90 -10.69 -17.22 5.81
C PHE A 90 -11.69 -16.31 6.49
N LEU A 91 -12.85 -16.86 6.86
CA LEU A 91 -13.79 -16.15 7.71
C LEU A 91 -13.27 -16.18 9.16
N PRO A 92 -13.26 -15.04 9.88
CA PRO A 92 -12.92 -15.02 11.29
C PRO A 92 -13.79 -16.00 12.06
N ARG A 93 -13.16 -16.81 12.91
CA ARG A 93 -13.88 -17.71 13.83
C ARG A 93 -14.30 -16.91 15.05
N LYS A 94 -15.49 -17.20 15.59
CA LYS A 94 -15.90 -16.69 16.90
C LYS A 94 -15.03 -17.37 17.96
N GLU A 95 -14.61 -16.61 18.97
CA GLU A 95 -14.04 -17.18 20.18
C GLU A 95 -15.12 -18.03 20.88
N VAL A 96 -14.68 -19.15 21.46
CA VAL A 96 -15.53 -20.08 22.23
C VAL A 96 -15.42 -19.73 23.70
#